data_AF-A0A933GWD1-F1
#
_entry.id   AF-A0A933GWD1-F1
#
_cell.length_a   1.000
_cell.length_b   1.000
_cell.length_c   1.000
_cell.angle_alpha   90.00
_cell.angle_beta   90.00
_cell.angle_gamma   90.00
#
_symmetry.space_group_name_H-M   'P 1'
#
loop_
_entity.id
_entity.type
_entity.pdbx_description
1 polymer ?
#
loop_
_entity_poly.entity_id
_entity_poly.type
_entity_poly.pdbx_seq_one_letter_code
_entity_poly.pdbx_strand_id
1 'polypeptide(L)'
;MKSKLRLSASVDADLMKAATLAVARGRVPTVSAWVNDALRLKLEHDRQLEGLAQFIEAYESEHGEISLDEVRRAVRWARSRAETIRGSRSKEGTSRRRRGAKG
;
A
#
# COMPACT_ATOMS: atom_id res chain seq x y z
N MET A 1 8.41 -23.93 21.02
CA MET A 1 7.06 -23.39 20.72
C MET A 1 6.98 -21.99 21.32
N LYS A 2 6.91 -20.92 20.51
CA LYS A 2 6.71 -19.57 21.07
C LYS A 2 5.27 -19.47 21.56
N SER A 3 5.07 -19.33 22.86
CA SER A 3 3.75 -19.14 23.46
C SER A 3 3.14 -17.83 22.98
N LYS A 4 1.85 -17.83 22.63
CA LYS A 4 1.10 -16.60 22.37
C LYS A 4 0.85 -15.91 23.71
N LEU A 5 1.16 -14.62 23.80
CA LEU A 5 0.88 -13.79 24.98
C LEU A 5 -0.55 -13.24 24.88
N ARG A 6 -1.24 -13.09 26.02
CA ARG A 6 -2.57 -12.46 26.06
C ARG A 6 -2.41 -10.96 26.18
N LEU A 7 -3.14 -10.23 25.33
CA LEU A 7 -3.24 -8.78 25.34
C LEU A 7 -4.68 -8.39 25.65
N SER A 8 -4.89 -7.51 26.62
CA SER A 8 -6.19 -6.87 26.88
C SER A 8 -6.07 -5.40 26.52
N ALA A 9 -6.88 -4.95 25.56
CA ALA A 9 -6.86 -3.58 25.07
C ALA A 9 -8.28 -3.16 24.68
N SER A 10 -8.61 -1.89 24.91
CA SER A 10 -9.80 -1.27 24.36
C SER A 10 -9.58 -0.97 22.88
N VAL A 11 -10.58 -1.23 22.06
CA VAL A 11 -10.54 -1.02 20.62
C VAL A 11 -11.84 -0.35 20.19
N ASP A 12 -11.75 0.46 19.14
CA ASP A 12 -12.91 1.15 18.60
C ASP A 12 -13.96 0.16 18.06
N ALA A 13 -15.23 0.55 18.16
CA ALA A 13 -16.35 -0.32 17.83
C ALA A 13 -16.37 -0.73 16.34
N ASP A 14 -15.92 0.17 15.46
CA ASP A 14 -15.80 -0.07 14.03
C ASP A 14 -14.70 -1.11 13.70
N LEU A 15 -13.56 -1.06 14.41
CA LEU A 15 -12.50 -2.06 14.29
C LEU A 15 -12.98 -3.44 14.70
N MET A 16 -13.71 -3.54 15.82
CA MET A 16 -14.31 -4.82 16.25
C MET A 16 -15.33 -5.35 15.25
N LYS A 17 -16.14 -4.46 14.65
CA LYS A 17 -17.09 -4.82 13.60
C LYS A 17 -16.35 -5.35 12.36
N ALA A 18 -15.29 -4.69 11.93
CA ALA A 18 -14.47 -5.10 10.79
C ALA A 18 -13.81 -6.47 11.02
N ALA A 19 -13.25 -6.70 12.22
CA ALA A 19 -12.64 -7.97 12.60
C ALA A 19 -13.67 -9.11 12.59
N THR A 20 -14.84 -8.90 13.20
CA THR A 20 -15.92 -9.89 13.24
C THR A 20 -16.42 -10.22 11.83
N LEU A 21 -16.58 -9.22 10.96
CA LEU A 21 -16.94 -9.45 9.55
C LEU A 21 -15.86 -10.21 8.77
N ALA A 22 -14.58 -10.00 9.08
CA ALA A 22 -13.49 -10.75 8.45
C ALA A 22 -13.53 -12.24 8.82
N VAL A 23 -13.81 -12.55 10.08
CA VAL A 23 -13.99 -13.92 10.56
C VAL A 23 -15.24 -14.55 9.96
N ALA A 24 -16.38 -13.85 9.99
CA ALA A 24 -17.64 -14.35 9.43
C ALA A 24 -17.55 -14.66 7.93
N ARG A 25 -16.71 -13.92 7.19
CA ARG A 25 -16.43 -14.16 5.77
C ARG A 25 -15.36 -15.24 5.53
N GLY A 26 -14.83 -15.87 6.57
CA GLY A 26 -13.78 -16.89 6.47
C GLY A 26 -12.43 -16.37 5.97
N ARG A 27 -12.20 -15.03 5.94
CA ARG A 27 -10.94 -14.45 5.49
C ARG A 27 -9.80 -14.71 6.47
N VAL A 28 -10.16 -14.82 7.75
CA VAL A 28 -9.26 -15.07 8.87
C VAL A 28 -9.96 -16.01 9.85
N PRO A 29 -9.24 -16.91 10.53
CA PRO A 29 -9.87 -17.93 11.37
C PRO A 29 -10.42 -17.38 12.69
N THR A 30 -9.82 -16.31 13.24
CA THR A 30 -10.23 -15.71 14.52
C THR A 30 -9.91 -14.22 14.56
N VAL A 31 -10.53 -13.50 15.50
CA VAL A 31 -10.21 -12.08 15.78
C VAL A 31 -8.75 -11.93 16.20
N SER A 32 -8.21 -12.85 17.01
CA SER A 32 -6.79 -12.80 17.38
C SER A 32 -5.85 -13.00 16.19
N ALA A 33 -6.23 -13.81 15.19
CA ALA A 33 -5.47 -13.92 13.95
C ALA A 33 -5.49 -12.59 13.18
N TRP A 34 -6.67 -11.98 13.04
CA TRP A 34 -6.85 -10.67 12.42
C TRP A 34 -5.99 -9.57 13.08
N VAL A 35 -6.02 -9.49 14.41
CA VAL A 35 -5.21 -8.53 15.18
C VAL A 35 -3.72 -8.79 15.00
N ASN A 36 -3.28 -10.05 15.07
CA ASN A 36 -1.87 -10.38 14.88
C ASN A 36 -1.36 -10.01 13.48
N ASP A 37 -2.18 -10.20 12.44
CA ASP A 37 -1.80 -9.83 11.09
C ASP A 37 -1.69 -8.30 10.93
N ALA A 38 -2.65 -7.55 11.49
CA ALA A 38 -2.59 -6.09 11.51
C ALA A 38 -1.34 -5.57 12.26
N LEU A 39 -1.02 -6.13 13.43
CA LEU A 39 0.17 -5.77 14.19
C LEU A 39 1.47 -6.11 13.45
N ARG A 40 1.50 -7.24 12.74
CA ARG A 40 2.67 -7.62 11.92
C ARG A 40 2.87 -6.65 10.76
N LEU A 41 1.79 -6.26 10.08
CA LEU A 41 1.84 -5.26 9.00
C LEU A 41 2.34 -3.91 9.51
N LYS A 42 1.85 -3.46 10.68
CA LYS A 42 2.32 -2.22 11.29
C LYS A 42 3.81 -2.28 11.66
N LEU A 43 4.25 -3.37 12.28
CA LEU A 43 5.66 -3.56 12.65
C LEU A 43 6.58 -3.56 11.42
N GLU A 44 6.17 -4.22 10.34
CA GLU A 44 6.97 -4.24 9.10
C GLU A 44 7.05 -2.84 8.48
N HIS A 45 5.94 -2.12 8.43
CA HIS A 45 5.92 -0.75 7.95
C HIS A 45 6.82 0.17 8.78
N ASP A 46 6.76 0.06 10.11
CA ASP A 46 7.58 0.88 11.01
C ASP A 46 9.07 0.59 10.82
N ARG A 47 9.46 -0.68 10.68
CA ARG A 47 10.86 -1.06 10.38
C ARG A 47 11.36 -0.50 9.05
N GLN A 48 10.50 -0.50 8.04
CA GLN A 48 10.85 0.07 6.74
C GLN A 48 11.06 1.58 6.83
N LEU A 49 10.22 2.28 7.59
CA LEU A 49 10.37 3.73 7.83
C LEU A 49 11.62 4.04 8.66
N GLU A 50 11.90 3.25 9.70
CA GLU A 50 13.13 3.39 10.49
C GLU A 50 14.38 3.16 9.64
N GLY A 51 14.38 2.12 8.80
CA GLY A 51 15.49 1.86 7.89
C GLY A 51 15.70 2.98 6.87
N LEU A 52 14.60 3.55 6.34
CA LEU A 52 14.68 4.70 5.44
C LEU A 52 15.21 5.95 6.16
N ALA A 53 14.77 6.20 7.40
CA ALA A 53 15.26 7.32 8.20
C ALA A 53 16.77 7.20 8.48
N GLN A 54 17.23 6.01 8.88
CA GLN A 54 18.66 5.73 9.09
C GLN A 54 19.48 5.91 7.81
N PHE A 55 18.94 5.49 6.67
CA PHE A 55 19.60 5.69 5.38
C PHE A 55 19.73 7.18 5.02
N ILE A 56 18.67 7.96 5.22
CA ILE A 56 18.70 9.42 4.98
C ILE A 56 19.71 10.08 5.91
N GLU A 57 19.69 9.76 7.20
CA GLU A 57 20.64 10.31 8.18
C GLU A 57 22.10 10.00 7.81
N ALA A 58 22.39 8.77 7.39
CA ALA A 58 23.71 8.38 6.93
C ALA A 58 24.14 9.21 5.70
N TYR A 59 23.26 9.36 4.70
CA TYR A 59 23.52 10.16 3.51
C TYR A 59 23.76 11.64 3.86
N GLU A 60 22.92 12.23 4.71
CA GLU A 60 23.04 13.63 5.12
C GLU A 60 24.30 13.89 5.94
N SER A 61 24.75 12.91 6.72
CA SER A 61 26.02 13.02 7.45
C SER A 61 27.24 13.09 6.52
N GLU A 62 27.18 12.45 5.35
CA GLU A 62 28.24 12.42 4.36
C GLU A 62 28.17 13.61 3.38
N HIS A 63 26.96 14.01 2.99
CA HIS A 63 26.74 14.96 1.88
C HIS A 63 26.11 16.30 2.30
N GLY A 64 25.70 16.45 3.55
CA GLY A 64 24.92 17.59 4.04
C GLY A 64 23.41 17.36 3.92
N GLU A 65 22.64 18.22 4.59
CA GLU A 65 21.17 18.13 4.68
C GLU A 65 20.49 18.19 3.31
N ILE A 66 19.51 17.31 3.07
CA ILE A 66 18.71 17.33 1.85
C ILE A 66 17.62 18.40 2.01
N SER A 67 17.78 19.54 1.34
CA SER A 67 16.79 20.61 1.42
C SER A 67 15.50 20.28 0.67
N LEU A 68 14.37 20.85 1.13
CA LEU A 68 13.09 20.72 0.43
C LEU A 68 13.13 21.24 -1.02
N ASP A 69 13.96 22.25 -1.29
CA ASP A 69 14.11 22.77 -2.65
C ASP A 69 14.91 21.82 -3.56
N GLU A 70 15.88 21.09 -3.01
CA GLU A 70 16.56 20.00 -3.72
C GLU A 70 15.60 18.86 -4.05
N VAL A 71 14.78 18.44 -3.09
CA VAL A 71 13.75 17.42 -3.32
C VAL A 71 12.81 17.87 -4.45
N ARG A 72 12.33 19.12 -4.42
CA ARG A 72 11.44 19.66 -5.48
C ARG A 72 12.14 19.69 -6.84
N ARG A 73 13.42 20.07 -6.90
CA ARG A 73 14.21 20.04 -8.15
C ARG A 73 14.37 18.60 -8.66
N ALA A 74 14.71 17.66 -7.79
CA ALA A 74 14.86 16.25 -8.12
C ALA A 74 13.55 15.64 -8.65
N VAL A 75 12.42 15.93 -8.00
CA VAL A 75 11.09 15.47 -8.47
C VAL A 75 10.76 16.03 -9.85
N ARG A 76 11.01 17.33 -10.09
CA ARG A 76 10.80 17.94 -11.42
C ARG A 76 11.66 17.26 -12.49
N TRP A 77 12.93 17.02 -12.18
CA TRP A 77 13.86 16.35 -13.07
C TRP A 77 13.50 14.89 -13.33
N ALA A 78 13.08 14.14 -12.31
CA ALA A 78 12.63 12.76 -12.47
C ALA A 78 11.38 12.69 -13.37
N ARG A 79 10.44 13.62 -13.21
CA ARG A 79 9.26 13.72 -14.07
C ARG A 79 9.59 14.08 -15.52
N SER A 80 10.56 14.96 -15.76
CA SER A 80 10.94 15.33 -17.13
C SER A 80 11.66 14.21 -17.89
N ARG A 81 12.22 13.23 -17.17
CA ARG A 81 12.89 12.04 -17.74
C ARG A 81 12.04 10.77 -17.70
N ALA A 82 10.82 10.84 -17.17
CA ALA A 82 9.97 9.68 -17.04
C ALA A 82 9.44 9.23 -18.42
N GLU A 83 9.75 7.99 -18.82
CA GLU A 83 9.21 7.38 -20.02
C GLU A 83 7.77 6.92 -19.76
N THR A 84 6.80 7.48 -20.48
CA THR A 84 5.38 7.19 -20.26
C THR A 84 4.95 5.92 -20.99
N ILE A 85 4.80 4.82 -20.25
CA ILE A 85 4.22 3.59 -20.78
C ILE A 85 2.70 3.77 -20.85
N ARG A 86 2.19 4.19 -22.01
CA ARG A 86 0.75 4.22 -22.28
C ARG A 86 0.29 2.80 -22.61
N GLY A 87 -0.44 2.16 -21.70
CA GLY A 87 -1.10 0.89 -21.97
C GLY A 87 -1.96 0.99 -23.23
N SER A 88 -1.63 0.22 -24.26
CA SER A 88 -2.45 0.11 -25.46
C SER A 88 -3.77 -0.53 -25.07
N ARG A 89 -4.85 0.28 -24.97
CA ARG A 89 -6.20 -0.27 -25.02
C ARG A 89 -6.35 -0.93 -26.39
N SER A 90 -6.38 -2.25 -26.41
CA SER A 90 -6.74 -3.03 -27.59
C SER A 90 -8.08 -2.50 -28.11
N LYS A 91 -8.06 -2.00 -29.35
CA LYS A 91 -9.25 -1.59 -30.08
C LYS A 91 -10.00 -2.85 -30.52
N GLU A 92 -10.64 -3.55 -29.59
CA GLU A 92 -11.44 -4.73 -29.92
C GLU A 92 -12.83 -4.54 -29.33
N GLY A 93 -13.70 -3.90 -30.10
CA GLY A 93 -15.07 -3.62 -29.65
C GLY A 93 -15.84 -2.57 -30.43
N THR A 94 -15.68 -2.43 -31.75
CA THR A 94 -16.64 -1.66 -32.56
C THR A 94 -16.71 -2.20 -34.00
N SER A 95 -17.34 -3.37 -34.18
CA SER A 95 -17.80 -3.80 -35.52
C SER A 95 -19.06 -4.68 -35.49
N ARG A 96 -19.94 -4.53 -34.48
CA ARG A 96 -21.30 -5.10 -34.51
C ARG A 96 -22.37 -4.02 -34.37
N ARG A 97 -22.48 -3.16 -35.38
CA ARG A 97 -23.68 -2.34 -35.61
C ARG A 97 -23.68 -1.83 -37.03
N ARG A 98 -24.19 -2.66 -37.98
CA ARG A 98 -24.78 -2.28 -39.28
C ARG A 98 -24.86 -3.49 -40.25
N ARG A 99 -25.80 -4.39 -40.00
CA ARG A 99 -26.53 -5.22 -41.00
C ARG A 99 -27.85 -5.52 -40.29
N GLY A 100 -29.03 -5.11 -40.71
CA GLY A 100 -29.56 -4.72 -42.00
C GLY A 100 -31.01 -5.21 -41.95
N ALA A 101 -31.90 -4.42 -41.34
CA ALA A 101 -33.33 -4.72 -41.29
C ALA A 101 -34.00 -4.00 -42.47
N LYS A 102 -34.15 -4.72 -43.58
CA LYS A 102 -35.15 -4.47 -44.64
C LYS A 102 -35.39 -5.81 -45.35
N GLY A 103 -36.64 -6.24 -45.35
CA GLY A 103 -37.15 -7.50 -45.87
C GLY A 103 -38.44 -7.79 -45.16
#